data_AF-A0AB35FQR3-F1
#
_entry.id   AF-A0AB35FQR3-F1
#
_cell.length_a   1.000
_cell.length_b   1.000
_cell.length_c   1.000
_cell.angle_alpha   90.00
_cell.angle_beta   90.00
_cell.angle_gamma   90.00
#
_symmetry.space_group_name_H-M   'P 1'
#
loop_
_entity.id
_entity.type
_entity.pdbx_description
1 polymer ?
#
loop_
_entity_poly.entity_id
_entity_poly.type
_entity_poly.pdbx_seq_one_letter_code
_entity_poly.pdbx_strand_id
1 'polypeptide(L)' 'MSVGQYKSAKTREIVEDAISQLCAVGFTPDGATGLLVIEGMIRIEDRLKRKDMAAFAASEAEDTIDWGYP' A
#
# COMPACT_ATOMS: atom_id res chain seq x y z
N MET A 1 14.13 -14.78 13.82
CA MET A 1 13.32 -14.15 12.77
C MET A 1 13.82 -14.63 11.42
N SER A 2 12.95 -15.17 10.57
CA SER A 2 13.33 -15.58 9.21
C SER A 2 13.48 -14.36 8.30
N VAL A 3 14.19 -14.52 7.17
CA VAL A 3 14.31 -13.46 6.16
C VAL A 3 12.94 -13.00 5.65
N GLY A 4 11.99 -13.92 5.50
CA GLY A 4 10.61 -13.60 5.13
C GLY A 4 9.90 -12.73 6.17
N GLN A 5 9.99 -13.12 7.44
CA GLN A 5 9.39 -12.35 8.55
C GLN A 5 9.99 -10.94 8.67
N TYR A 6 11.31 -10.81 8.51
CA TYR A 6 11.97 -9.51 8.50
C TYR A 6 11.45 -8.61 7.38
N LYS A 7 11.34 -9.14 6.15
CA LYS A 7 10.83 -8.38 5.01
C LYS A 7 9.40 -7.90 5.26
N SER A 8 8.51 -8.78 5.73
CA SER A 8 7.12 -8.39 6.04
C SER A 8 7.05 -7.31 7.11
N ALA A 9 7.79 -7.44 8.21
CA ALA A 9 7.82 -6.45 9.28
C ALA A 9 8.36 -5.10 8.79
N LYS A 10 9.46 -5.12 8.02
CA LYS A 10 10.06 -3.88 7.50
C LYS A 10 9.19 -3.20 6.45
N THR A 11 8.53 -3.96 5.58
CA THR A 11 7.57 -3.41 4.62
C THR A 11 6.43 -2.68 5.35
N ARG A 12 5.90 -3.28 6.42
CA ARG A 12 4.86 -2.65 7.24
C ARG A 12 5.34 -1.33 7.85
N GLU A 13 6.51 -1.33 8.48
CA GLU A 13 7.11 -0.13 9.08
C GLU A 13 7.25 1.01 8.06
N ILE A 14 7.69 0.71 6.83
CA ILE A 14 7.83 1.71 5.76
C ILE A 14 6.47 2.30 5.36
N VAL A 15 5.44 1.47 5.24
CA VAL A 15 4.09 1.92 4.86
C VAL A 15 3.49 2.79 5.97
N GLU A 16 3.60 2.37 7.22
CA GLU A 16 3.09 3.13 8.37
C GLU A 16 3.78 4.49 8.53
N ASP A 17 5.11 4.53 8.33
CA ASP A 17 5.87 5.78 8.34
C ASP A 17 5.45 6.72 7.21
N ALA A 18 5.27 6.21 5.99
CA ALA A 18 4.79 7.00 4.85
C ALA A 18 3.39 7.58 5.10
N ILE A 19 2.47 6.79 5.64
CA ILE A 19 1.12 7.26 6.02
C ILE A 19 1.23 8.34 7.10
N SER A 20 2.04 8.13 8.13
CA SER A 20 2.26 9.08 9.21
C SER A 20 2.77 10.43 8.70
N GLN A 21 3.75 10.41 7.79
CA GLN A 21 4.30 11.62 7.17
C GLN A 21 3.27 12.35 6.30
N LEU A 22 2.44 11.63 5.56
CA LEU A 22 1.34 12.23 4.79
C LEU A 22 0.28 12.85 5.71
N CYS A 23 -0.08 12.18 6.81
CA CYS A 23 -0.98 12.75 7.81
C CYS A 23 -0.41 14.03 8.44
N ALA A 24 0.90 14.07 8.71
CA ALA A 24 1.58 15.24 9.27
C ALA A 24 1.51 16.48 8.36
N VAL A 25 1.33 16.31 7.04
CA VAL A 25 1.16 17.42 6.08
C VAL A 25 -0.31 17.74 5.77
N GLY A 26 -1.26 17.14 6.50
CA GLY A 26 -2.68 17.50 6.48
C GLY A 26 -3.61 16.52 5.77
N PHE A 27 -3.13 15.33 5.37
CA PHE A 27 -4.02 14.29 4.86
C PHE A 27 -4.73 13.54 5.99
N THR A 28 -5.92 13.00 5.70
CA THR A 28 -6.52 11.98 6.56
C THR A 28 -5.81 10.63 6.35
N PRO A 29 -5.91 9.66 7.28
CA PRO A 29 -5.35 8.32 7.07
C PRO A 29 -5.84 7.66 5.76
N ASP A 30 -7.13 7.76 5.46
CA ASP A 30 -7.69 7.24 4.20
C ASP A 30 -7.14 8.00 2.98
N GLY A 31 -7.01 9.32 3.07
CA GLY A 31 -6.46 10.15 2.00
C GLY A 31 -4.99 9.85 1.73
N ALA A 32 -4.19 9.66 2.77
CA ALA A 32 -2.79 9.24 2.69
C ALA A 32 -2.66 7.86 2.03
N THR A 33 -3.47 6.90 2.47
CA THR A 33 -3.46 5.53 1.93
C THR A 33 -3.88 5.50 0.46
N GLY A 34 -4.95 6.22 0.10
CA GLY A 34 -5.38 6.36 -1.29
C GLY A 34 -4.32 7.01 -2.19
N LEU A 35 -3.58 8.00 -1.67
CA LEU A 35 -2.47 8.61 -2.40
C LEU A 35 -1.34 7.61 -2.66
N LEU A 36 -0.97 6.77 -1.68
CA LEU A 36 0.05 5.74 -1.88
C LEU A 36 -0.33 4.74 -2.97
N VAL A 37 -1.61 4.36 -3.07
CA VAL A 37 -2.10 3.50 -4.16
C VAL A 37 -1.89 4.19 -5.51
N ILE A 38 -2.36 5.43 -5.68
CA ILE A 38 -2.27 6.17 -6.94
C ILE A 38 -0.81 6.42 -7.34
N GLU A 39 -0.01 6.95 -6.42
CA GLU A 39 1.40 7.28 -6.64
C GLU A 39 2.24 6.03 -6.92
N GLY A 40 1.92 4.91 -6.24
CA GLY A 40 2.51 3.60 -6.51
C GLY A 40 2.24 3.14 -7.94
N MET A 41 0.98 3.23 -8.38
CA MET A 41 0.58 2.84 -9.74
C MET A 41 1.28 3.66 -10.84
N ILE A 42 1.47 4.96 -10.62
CA ILE A 42 2.16 5.85 -11.58
C ILE A 42 3.63 5.46 -11.75
N ARG A 43 4.30 5.04 -10.68
CA ARG A 43 5.75 4.73 -10.64
C ARG A 43 6.12 3.35 -11.17
N ILE A 44 5.17 2.44 -11.38
CA ILE A 44 5.46 1.14 -11.99
C ILE A 44 5.86 1.37 -13.46
N GLU A 45 7.14 1.16 -13.77
CA GLU A 45 7.71 1.42 -15.10
C GLU A 45 7.20 0.45 -16.16
N ASP A 46 7.08 -0.83 -15.80
CA ASP A 46 6.57 -1.87 -16.69
C ASP A 46 5.05 -1.73 -16.86
N ARG A 47 4.61 -1.53 -18.10
CA ARG A 47 3.20 -1.33 -18.44
C ARG A 47 2.33 -2.55 -18.15
N LEU A 48 2.81 -3.77 -18.40
CA LEU A 48 2.06 -5.00 -18.11
C LEU A 48 1.95 -5.17 -16.61
N LYS A 49 3.07 -5.00 -15.89
CA LYS A 49 3.08 -5.07 -14.43
C LYS A 49 2.16 -4.03 -13.81
N ARG A 50 2.12 -2.81 -14.36
CA ARG A 50 1.19 -1.77 -13.94
C ARG A 50 -0.25 -2.21 -14.11
N LYS A 51 -0.62 -2.77 -15.26
CA LYS A 51 -1.98 -3.27 -15.48
C LYS A 51 -2.34 -4.39 -14.49
N ASP A 52 -1.42 -5.31 -14.24
CA ASP A 52 -1.64 -6.42 -13.30
C ASP A 52 -1.84 -5.92 -11.87
N MET A 53 -1.04 -4.95 -11.42
CA MET A 53 -1.21 -4.36 -10.09
C MET A 53 -2.49 -3.53 -9.97
N ALA A 54 -2.95 -2.88 -11.05
CA ALA A 54 -4.23 -2.19 -11.05
C ALA A 54 -5.39 -3.17 -10.87
N ALA A 55 -5.35 -4.29 -11.60
CA ALA A 55 -6.35 -5.34 -11.49
C ALA A 55 -6.35 -5.96 -10.09
N PHE A 56 -5.16 -6.19 -9.51
CA PHE A 56 -5.04 -6.71 -8.15
C PHE A 56 -5.56 -5.71 -7.10
N ALA A 57 -5.24 -4.42 -7.21
CA ALA A 57 -5.79 -3.42 -6.31
C ALA A 57 -7.32 -3.32 -6.39
N ALA A 58 -7.89 -3.46 -7.60
CA ALA A 58 -9.33 -3.51 -7.78
C ALA A 58 -9.95 -4.77 -7.13
N SER A 59 -9.31 -5.94 -7.25
CA SER A 59 -9.81 -7.15 -6.59
C SER A 59 -9.74 -7.08 -5.06
N GLU A 60 -8.68 -6.47 -4.50
CA GLU A 60 -8.57 -6.27 -3.05
C GLU A 60 -9.63 -5.30 -2.52
N ALA A 61 -10.05 -4.31 -3.32
CA ALA A 61 -11.13 -3.40 -2.95
C ALA A 61 -12.53 -4.06 -2.97
N GLU A 62 -12.69 -5.12 -3.77
CA GLU A 62 -13.90 -5.93 -3.85
C GLU A 62 -13.90 -7.10 -2.85
N ASP A 63 -12.73 -7.45 -2.29
CA ASP A 63 -12.60 -8.49 -1.29
C ASP A 63 -13.28 -8.05 0.02
N THR A 64 -14.28 -8.81 0.41
CA THR A 64 -15.03 -8.59 1.66
C THR A 64 -14.30 -9.12 2.89
N ILE A 65 -13.14 -9.76 2.71
CA ILE A 65 -12.30 -10.24 3.81
C ILE A 65 -11.66 -9.03 4.49
N ASP A 66 -12.16 -8.71 5.68
CA ASP A 66 -11.46 -7.82 6.59
C ASP A 66 -10.18 -8.52 7.05
N TRP A 67 -9.05 -8.09 6.48
CA TRP A 67 -7.74 -8.63 6.83
C TRP A 67 -7.35 -8.38 8.29
N GLY A 68 -8.15 -7.63 9.06
CA GLY A 68 -7.98 -7.47 10.49
C GLY A 68 -6.56 -7.06 10.80
N TYR A 69 -6.09 -5.97 10.18
CA TYR A 69 -4.85 -5.34 10.62
C TYR A 69 -5.05 -4.94 12.09
N PRO A 70 -4.29 -5.52 13.04
CA PRO A 70 -4.38 -5.13 14.44
C PRO A 70 -3.88 -3.71 14.66
#